data_AF-A0A4R8MHD5-F1
#
_entry.id   AF-A0A4R8MHD5-F1
#
_cell.length_a   1.000
_cell.length_b   1.000
_cell.length_c   1.000
_cell.angle_alpha   90.00
_cell.angle_beta   90.00
_cell.angle_gamma   90.00
#
_symmetry.space_group_name_H-M   'P 1'
#
loop_
_entity.id
_entity.type
_entity.pdbx_description
1 polymer ?
#
loop_
_entity_poly.entity_id
_entity_poly.type
_entity_poly.pdbx_seq_one_letter_code
_entity_poly.pdbx_strand_id
1 'polypeptide(L)'
;MNYIPKNLNSDSIYKPDSRLLKTDFNTIGSLKGYNLLKDNFQFSDKDRKWLEERIDQIATELFNDGKRILISAVGGYSGCPDKMIDIIKLNNIDITNLKFCHSCTDSYRDENFIKVFNNKMYSLMEIQPPNIKTESFYGEFEGRDKDKFEMKLVLKDDRTFKFWLNKGHGSDFTEGLWKNKSDKLILNSRALNKTDSISFALSSARWIEFNVLEFRLKKEKLIELNNGKRKLKKTIKKNVG
;
A
#
# COMPACT_ATOMS: atom_id res chain seq x y z
N MET A 1 -12.11 -3.12 -18.97
CA MET A 1 -10.68 -2.82 -18.67
C MET A 1 -9.93 -2.37 -19.92
N ASN A 2 -10.60 -1.60 -20.80
CA ASN A 2 -10.03 -1.15 -22.09
C ASN A 2 -9.91 0.38 -22.12
N TYR A 3 -9.74 0.99 -20.93
CA TYR A 3 -9.56 2.44 -20.84
C TYR A 3 -8.17 2.77 -21.38
N ILE A 4 -8.14 3.67 -22.36
CA ILE A 4 -6.93 4.24 -22.92
C ILE A 4 -6.73 5.61 -22.23
N PRO A 5 -5.60 5.84 -21.55
CA PRO A 5 -5.33 7.13 -20.93
C PRO A 5 -5.30 8.27 -21.95
N LYS A 6 -5.82 9.44 -21.57
CA LYS A 6 -6.04 10.56 -22.50
C LYS A 6 -4.74 11.12 -23.09
N ASN A 7 -3.68 11.14 -22.29
CA ASN A 7 -2.38 11.69 -22.66
C ASN A 7 -1.36 10.59 -23.03
N LEU A 8 -1.83 9.37 -23.31
CA LEU A 8 -0.94 8.30 -23.73
C LEU A 8 -0.43 8.58 -25.14
N ASN A 9 0.78 9.12 -25.24
CA ASN A 9 1.45 9.27 -26.52
C ASN A 9 1.67 7.89 -27.16
N SER A 10 1.25 7.75 -28.42
CA SER A 10 1.48 6.57 -29.27
C SER A 10 2.95 6.32 -29.58
N ASP A 11 3.79 7.33 -29.35
CA ASP A 11 5.14 7.35 -29.90
C ASP A 11 6.13 6.76 -28.90
N SER A 12 6.39 5.46 -29.01
CA SER A 12 7.73 4.96 -28.67
C SER A 12 8.52 4.79 -29.96
N ILE A 13 9.66 5.49 -30.04
CA ILE A 13 10.66 5.47 -31.11
C ILE A 13 11.18 4.05 -31.42
N TYR A 14 10.90 3.07 -30.56
CA TYR A 14 11.15 1.66 -30.78
C TYR A 14 9.87 0.89 -31.10
N LYS A 15 9.79 0.35 -32.32
CA LYS A 15 8.84 -0.72 -32.67
C LYS A 15 9.51 -2.03 -32.30
N PRO A 16 8.93 -2.83 -31.41
CA PRO A 16 9.56 -4.08 -31.01
C PRO A 16 9.75 -5.05 -32.19
N ASP A 17 10.84 -5.80 -32.18
CA ASP A 17 11.25 -6.65 -33.32
C ASP A 17 10.28 -7.82 -33.57
N SER A 18 9.58 -8.26 -32.53
CA SER A 18 8.61 -9.36 -32.67
C SER A 18 7.35 -8.92 -33.41
N ARG A 19 6.96 -9.71 -34.42
CA ARG A 19 5.77 -9.45 -35.27
C ARG A 19 4.46 -9.39 -34.47
N LEU A 20 4.43 -9.91 -33.24
CA LEU A 20 3.28 -9.87 -32.33
C LEU A 20 3.05 -8.47 -31.73
N LEU A 21 4.01 -7.55 -31.85
CA LEU A 21 4.00 -6.21 -31.25
C LEU A 21 3.46 -5.12 -32.17
N LYS A 22 2.75 -5.49 -33.23
CA LYS A 22 2.10 -4.55 -34.17
C LYS A 22 0.68 -4.14 -33.72
N THR A 23 0.32 -4.37 -32.46
CA THR A 23 -1.00 -4.05 -31.88
C THR A 23 -0.93 -2.91 -30.87
N ASP A 24 -2.07 -2.25 -30.60
CA ASP A 24 -2.15 -1.11 -29.69
C ASP A 24 -2.04 -1.52 -28.21
N PHE A 25 -0.87 -1.29 -27.62
CA PHE A 25 -0.56 -1.55 -26.21
C PHE A 25 -0.97 -0.38 -25.31
N ASN A 26 -2.26 -0.03 -25.40
CA ASN A 26 -2.78 1.21 -24.83
C ASN A 26 -3.69 0.99 -23.62
N THR A 27 -3.86 -0.26 -23.17
CA THR A 27 -4.74 -0.62 -22.06
C THR A 27 -4.06 -1.62 -21.13
N ILE A 28 -4.52 -1.68 -19.87
CA ILE A 28 -4.09 -2.72 -18.92
C ILE A 28 -4.35 -4.12 -19.49
N GLY A 29 -5.51 -4.34 -20.14
CA GLY A 29 -5.89 -5.64 -20.69
C GLY A 29 -4.97 -6.10 -21.83
N SER A 30 -4.66 -5.21 -22.79
CA SER A 30 -3.78 -5.53 -23.91
C SER A 30 -2.34 -5.80 -23.46
N LEU A 31 -1.82 -5.00 -22.52
CA LEU A 31 -0.49 -5.25 -21.95
C LEU A 31 -0.44 -6.52 -21.10
N LYS A 32 -1.47 -6.82 -20.30
CA LYS A 32 -1.56 -8.07 -19.53
C LYS A 32 -1.46 -9.27 -20.48
N GLY A 33 -2.32 -9.31 -21.51
CA GLY A 33 -2.35 -10.41 -22.48
C GLY A 33 -0.98 -10.65 -23.12
N TYR A 34 -0.24 -9.59 -23.39
CA TYR A 34 1.11 -9.69 -23.97
C TYR A 34 2.18 -10.10 -22.95
N ASN A 35 2.11 -9.60 -21.70
CA ASN A 35 3.00 -10.05 -20.63
C ASN A 35 2.91 -11.57 -20.40
N LEU A 36 1.74 -12.19 -20.63
CA LEU A 36 1.58 -13.66 -20.59
C LEU A 36 2.33 -14.40 -21.71
N LEU A 37 2.65 -13.72 -22.81
CA LEU A 37 3.33 -14.32 -23.96
C LEU A 37 4.87 -14.26 -23.83
N LYS A 38 5.43 -13.47 -22.91
CA LYS A 38 6.89 -13.26 -22.79
C LYS A 38 7.67 -14.56 -22.58
N ASP A 39 7.11 -15.49 -21.80
CA ASP A 39 7.77 -16.74 -21.42
C ASP A 39 7.69 -17.78 -22.55
N ASN A 40 6.63 -17.72 -23.37
CA ASN A 40 6.39 -18.66 -24.46
C ASN A 40 7.13 -18.27 -25.76
N PHE A 41 7.56 -17.02 -25.89
CA PHE A 41 8.08 -16.46 -27.15
C PHE A 41 9.52 -15.92 -27.06
N GLN A 42 10.27 -16.25 -26.01
CA GLN A 42 11.69 -15.88 -25.83
C GLN A 42 11.99 -14.41 -26.15
N PHE A 43 11.28 -13.48 -25.50
CA PHE A 43 11.56 -12.05 -25.71
C PHE A 43 13.01 -11.72 -25.40
N SER A 44 13.61 -10.89 -26.25
CA SER A 44 14.93 -10.32 -26.00
C SER A 44 14.89 -9.42 -24.76
N ASP A 45 16.06 -9.18 -24.14
CA ASP A 45 16.14 -8.25 -23.00
C ASP A 45 15.64 -6.85 -23.35
N LYS A 46 15.80 -6.42 -24.61
CA LYS A 46 15.29 -5.15 -25.11
C LYS A 46 13.77 -5.12 -25.12
N ASP A 47 13.11 -6.18 -25.59
CA ASP A 47 11.64 -6.25 -25.64
C ASP A 47 11.05 -6.35 -24.23
N ARG A 48 11.72 -7.06 -23.31
CA ARG A 48 11.34 -7.10 -21.90
C ARG A 48 11.40 -5.71 -21.27
N LYS A 49 12.50 -4.98 -21.49
CA LYS A 49 12.67 -3.63 -20.97
C LYS A 49 11.64 -2.66 -21.54
N TRP A 50 11.39 -2.72 -22.85
CA TRP A 50 10.37 -1.91 -23.50
C TRP A 50 8.98 -2.18 -22.90
N LEU A 51 8.64 -3.45 -22.64
CA LEU A 51 7.37 -3.81 -22.02
C LEU A 51 7.24 -3.22 -20.61
N GLU A 52 8.30 -3.29 -19.80
CA GLU A 52 8.31 -2.69 -18.45
C GLU A 52 8.14 -1.16 -18.50
N GLU A 53 8.85 -0.49 -19.40
CA GLU A 53 8.71 0.96 -19.64
C GLU A 53 7.28 1.31 -20.07
N ARG A 54 6.64 0.48 -20.91
CA ARG A 54 5.26 0.70 -21.34
C ARG A 54 4.25 0.50 -20.21
N ILE A 55 4.46 -0.49 -19.34
CA ILE A 55 3.63 -0.71 -18.13
C ILE A 55 3.72 0.50 -17.19
N ASP A 56 4.93 1.00 -16.95
CA ASP A 56 5.18 2.21 -16.14
C ASP A 56 4.49 3.45 -16.74
N GLN A 57 4.57 3.64 -18.06
CA GLN A 57 3.92 4.74 -18.76
C GLN A 57 2.39 4.68 -18.59
N ILE A 58 1.77 3.51 -18.78
CA ILE A 58 0.31 3.38 -18.58
C ILE A 58 -0.08 3.69 -17.13
N ALA A 59 0.68 3.21 -16.13
CA ALA A 59 0.41 3.54 -14.74
C ALA A 59 0.46 5.06 -14.49
N THR A 60 1.44 5.73 -15.08
CA THR A 60 1.61 7.19 -15.00
C THR A 60 0.41 7.92 -15.60
N GLU A 61 0.01 7.58 -16.83
CA GLU A 61 -1.07 8.32 -17.50
C GLU A 61 -2.44 8.04 -16.87
N LEU A 62 -2.68 6.82 -16.38
CA LEU A 62 -3.87 6.53 -15.58
C LEU A 62 -3.93 7.41 -14.32
N PHE A 63 -2.80 7.56 -13.62
CA PHE A 63 -2.73 8.42 -12.45
C PHE A 63 -2.98 9.90 -12.80
N ASN A 64 -2.39 10.39 -13.89
CA ASN A 64 -2.60 11.75 -14.40
C ASN A 64 -4.07 12.01 -14.75
N ASP A 65 -4.78 10.99 -15.25
CA ASP A 65 -6.22 11.00 -15.47
C ASP A 65 -7.06 10.90 -14.18
N GLY A 66 -6.43 10.93 -13.01
CA GLY A 66 -7.05 10.84 -11.68
C GLY A 66 -7.42 9.41 -11.27
N LYS A 67 -7.01 8.38 -12.02
CA LYS A 67 -7.31 6.98 -11.72
C LYS A 67 -6.23 6.40 -10.80
N ARG A 68 -6.57 6.21 -9.54
CA ARG A 68 -5.74 5.45 -8.58
C ARG A 68 -6.11 3.99 -8.67
N ILE A 69 -5.20 3.18 -9.22
CA ILE A 69 -5.44 1.76 -9.48
C ILE A 69 -4.31 0.93 -8.89
N LEU A 70 -4.65 -0.08 -8.10
CA LEU A 70 -3.72 -1.14 -7.74
C LEU A 70 -4.22 -2.47 -8.29
N ILE A 71 -3.30 -3.40 -8.50
CA ILE A 71 -3.61 -4.71 -9.06
C ILE A 71 -3.26 -5.78 -8.03
N SER A 72 -4.20 -6.68 -7.76
CA SER A 72 -4.00 -7.83 -6.87
C SER A 72 -4.06 -9.13 -7.65
N ALA A 73 -3.15 -10.06 -7.37
CA ALA A 73 -3.27 -11.44 -7.81
C ALA A 73 -4.25 -12.18 -6.88
N VAL A 74 -5.26 -12.83 -7.44
CA VAL A 74 -6.28 -13.60 -6.70
C VAL A 74 -6.58 -14.91 -7.41
N GLY A 75 -7.26 -15.83 -6.73
CA GLY A 75 -7.68 -17.11 -7.31
C GLY A 75 -6.96 -18.28 -6.67
N GLY A 76 -6.71 -19.33 -7.46
CA GLY A 76 -6.16 -20.60 -6.98
C GLY A 76 -7.25 -21.66 -6.77
N TYR A 77 -7.06 -22.53 -5.77
CA TYR A 77 -7.91 -23.71 -5.57
C TYR A 77 -9.39 -23.35 -5.38
N SER A 78 -9.66 -22.27 -4.66
CA SER A 78 -11.02 -21.78 -4.37
C SER A 78 -11.68 -21.03 -5.54
N GLY A 79 -11.01 -20.93 -6.69
CA GLY A 79 -11.51 -20.21 -7.86
C GLY A 79 -11.40 -18.68 -7.75
N CYS A 80 -11.89 -17.99 -8.79
CA CYS A 80 -11.90 -16.53 -8.85
C CYS A 80 -12.99 -15.93 -7.96
N PRO A 81 -12.74 -14.77 -7.33
CA PRO A 81 -13.81 -14.04 -6.65
C PRO A 81 -14.83 -13.49 -7.66
N ASP A 82 -16.10 -13.43 -7.27
CA ASP A 82 -17.18 -12.88 -8.12
C ASP A 82 -16.93 -11.42 -8.53
N LYS A 83 -16.36 -10.64 -7.62
CA LYS A 83 -16.01 -9.23 -7.85
C LYS A 83 -14.54 -9.10 -8.22
N MET A 84 -14.30 -8.87 -9.50
CA MET A 84 -12.97 -8.64 -10.08
C MET A 84 -12.47 -7.19 -9.94
N ILE A 85 -13.33 -6.30 -9.45
CA ILE A 85 -13.01 -4.90 -9.16
C ILE A 85 -13.66 -4.54 -7.82
N ASP A 86 -12.88 -3.94 -6.93
CA ASP A 86 -13.37 -3.33 -5.70
C ASP A 86 -12.63 -2.02 -5.38
N ILE A 87 -13.06 -1.33 -4.32
CA ILE A 87 -12.42 -0.13 -3.81
C ILE A 87 -11.76 -0.47 -2.49
N ILE A 88 -10.46 -0.17 -2.37
CA ILE A 88 -9.72 -0.21 -1.12
C ILE A 88 -9.35 1.22 -0.71
N LYS A 89 -9.15 1.42 0.59
CA LYS A 89 -8.73 2.72 1.13
C LYS A 89 -7.31 2.61 1.66
N LEU A 90 -6.40 3.48 1.20
CA LEU A 90 -5.04 3.60 1.73
C LEU A 90 -4.70 5.07 1.93
N ASN A 91 -4.17 5.45 3.09
CA ASN A 91 -3.87 6.86 3.42
C ASN A 91 -5.06 7.81 3.19
N ASN A 92 -6.28 7.34 3.45
CA ASN A 92 -7.54 8.04 3.16
C ASN A 92 -7.84 8.29 1.67
N ILE A 93 -7.12 7.64 0.76
CA ILE A 93 -7.35 7.69 -0.68
C ILE A 93 -8.14 6.45 -1.10
N ASP A 94 -9.22 6.67 -1.84
CA ASP A 94 -9.97 5.58 -2.48
C ASP A 94 -9.20 5.11 -3.73
N ILE A 95 -8.90 3.81 -3.76
CA ILE A 95 -8.11 3.16 -4.79
C ILE A 95 -8.94 2.04 -5.39
N THR A 96 -9.05 2.04 -6.72
CA THR A 96 -9.64 0.91 -7.44
C THR A 96 -8.66 -0.26 -7.41
N ASN A 97 -9.06 -1.38 -6.84
CA ASN A 97 -8.28 -2.60 -6.85
C ASN A 97 -8.80 -3.53 -7.95
N LEU A 98 -7.97 -3.74 -8.97
CA LEU A 98 -8.23 -4.67 -10.06
C LEU A 98 -7.68 -6.04 -9.69
N LYS A 99 -8.52 -7.06 -9.74
CA LYS A 99 -8.13 -8.41 -9.38
C LYS A 99 -7.80 -9.21 -10.62
N PHE A 100 -6.53 -9.57 -10.76
CA PHE A 100 -6.06 -10.51 -11.77
C PHE A 100 -6.28 -11.91 -11.24
N CYS A 101 -7.33 -12.56 -11.74
CA CYS A 101 -7.58 -13.96 -11.38
C CYS A 101 -6.62 -14.88 -12.12
N HIS A 102 -6.12 -15.87 -11.40
CA HIS A 102 -5.31 -16.96 -11.89
C HIS A 102 -5.81 -18.30 -11.32
N SER A 103 -5.42 -19.39 -11.98
CA SER A 103 -5.54 -20.75 -11.46
C SER A 103 -4.44 -21.04 -10.43
N CYS A 104 -4.32 -22.31 -9.99
CA CYS A 104 -3.30 -22.73 -9.03
C CYS A 104 -1.86 -22.62 -9.55
N THR A 105 -1.64 -22.64 -10.87
CA THR A 105 -0.31 -22.85 -11.44
C THR A 105 0.21 -21.69 -12.29
N ASP A 106 -0.54 -20.60 -12.44
CA ASP A 106 -0.22 -19.53 -13.39
C ASP A 106 -0.17 -18.13 -12.76
N SER A 107 -0.22 -18.02 -11.42
CA SER A 107 -0.08 -16.73 -10.71
C SER A 107 1.22 -16.00 -11.06
N TYR A 108 2.32 -16.77 -11.25
CA TYR A 108 3.65 -16.22 -11.54
C TYR A 108 3.70 -15.41 -12.84
N ARG A 109 2.78 -15.67 -13.78
CA ARG A 109 2.80 -15.02 -15.10
C ARG A 109 2.54 -13.52 -15.00
N ASP A 110 1.69 -13.10 -14.07
CA ASP A 110 1.31 -11.70 -13.86
C ASP A 110 2.22 -10.96 -12.84
N GLU A 111 3.10 -11.67 -12.11
CA GLU A 111 3.88 -11.09 -11.01
C GLU A 111 4.70 -9.87 -11.43
N ASN A 112 5.42 -9.95 -12.56
CA ASN A 112 6.24 -8.82 -13.02
C ASN A 112 5.37 -7.62 -13.41
N PHE A 113 4.25 -7.86 -14.11
CA PHE A 113 3.33 -6.81 -14.51
C PHE A 113 2.77 -6.10 -13.28
N ILE A 114 2.25 -6.86 -12.33
CA ILE A 114 1.70 -6.35 -11.07
C ILE A 114 2.76 -5.56 -10.32
N LYS A 115 3.98 -6.09 -10.23
CA LYS A 115 5.10 -5.43 -9.55
C LYS A 115 5.45 -4.09 -10.18
N VAL A 116 5.68 -4.03 -11.49
CA VAL A 116 6.06 -2.80 -12.20
C VAL A 116 4.94 -1.76 -12.08
N PHE A 117 3.70 -2.17 -12.39
CA PHE A 117 2.54 -1.29 -12.35
C PHE A 117 2.29 -0.73 -10.94
N ASN A 118 2.21 -1.59 -9.92
CA ASN A 118 1.92 -1.18 -8.55
C ASN A 118 3.05 -0.34 -7.96
N ASN A 119 4.33 -0.67 -8.22
CA ASN A 119 5.45 0.14 -7.74
C ASN A 119 5.36 1.57 -8.26
N LYS A 120 5.03 1.74 -9.54
CA LYS A 120 4.85 3.07 -10.13
C LYS A 120 3.65 3.79 -9.50
N MET A 121 2.51 3.12 -9.39
CA MET A 121 1.32 3.75 -8.79
C MET A 121 1.55 4.14 -7.32
N TYR A 122 2.19 3.29 -6.52
CA TYR A 122 2.56 3.60 -5.14
C TYR A 122 3.48 4.82 -5.05
N SER A 123 4.48 4.91 -5.94
CA SER A 123 5.37 6.06 -6.02
C SER A 123 4.60 7.35 -6.34
N LEU A 124 3.68 7.31 -7.29
CA LEU A 124 2.88 8.47 -7.71
C LEU A 124 1.90 8.93 -6.61
N MET A 125 1.37 7.99 -5.83
CA MET A 125 0.52 8.27 -4.66
C MET A 125 1.32 8.66 -3.41
N GLU A 126 2.66 8.61 -3.46
CA GLU A 126 3.56 8.81 -2.31
C GLU A 126 3.28 7.87 -1.12
N ILE A 127 2.82 6.64 -1.42
CA ILE A 127 2.51 5.61 -0.44
C ILE A 127 3.63 4.57 -0.44
N GLN A 128 4.16 4.24 0.74
CA GLN A 128 5.11 3.13 0.85
C GLN A 128 4.42 1.79 0.55
N PRO A 129 4.91 0.99 -0.44
CA PRO A 129 4.36 -0.32 -0.72
C PRO A 129 4.37 -1.24 0.51
N PRO A 130 3.39 -2.15 0.63
CA PRO A 130 3.45 -3.23 1.62
C PRO A 130 4.65 -4.14 1.37
N ASN A 131 5.14 -4.77 2.43
CA ASN A 131 6.16 -5.81 2.39
C ASN A 131 5.71 -7.00 3.24
N ILE A 132 6.52 -8.06 3.27
CA ILE A 132 6.23 -9.32 3.98
C ILE A 132 5.92 -9.15 5.49
N LYS A 133 6.33 -8.04 6.10
CA LYS A 133 6.04 -7.73 7.51
C LYS A 133 4.83 -6.84 7.72
N THR A 134 4.29 -6.23 6.67
CA THR A 134 3.22 -5.24 6.78
C THR A 134 2.01 -5.77 7.54
N GLU A 135 1.53 -6.98 7.22
CA GLU A 135 0.37 -7.58 7.92
C GLU A 135 0.64 -7.84 9.41
N SER A 136 1.90 -8.09 9.77
CA SER A 136 2.27 -8.30 11.17
C SER A 136 2.06 -7.04 12.01
N PHE A 137 2.04 -5.86 11.40
CA PHE A 137 1.75 -4.59 12.08
C PHE A 137 0.25 -4.34 12.28
N TYR A 138 -0.66 -5.01 11.57
CA TYR A 138 -2.09 -4.73 11.74
C TYR A 138 -2.61 -5.18 13.10
N GLY A 139 -3.48 -4.38 13.71
CA GLY A 139 -4.16 -4.69 14.95
C GLY A 139 -3.80 -3.75 16.09
N GLU A 140 -4.02 -4.24 17.32
CA GLU A 140 -3.88 -3.44 18.54
C GLU A 140 -2.64 -3.84 19.32
N PHE A 141 -1.95 -2.85 19.86
CA PHE A 141 -0.79 -3.01 20.71
C PHE A 141 -0.97 -2.21 21.99
N GLU A 142 -0.68 -2.83 23.12
CA GLU A 142 -0.85 -2.23 24.44
C GLU A 142 0.44 -2.35 25.26
N GLY A 143 0.63 -1.43 26.19
CA GLY A 143 1.79 -1.43 27.06
C GLY A 143 1.69 -0.36 28.13
N ARG A 144 2.81 -0.15 28.84
CA ARG A 144 2.93 0.92 29.82
C ARG A 144 4.19 1.72 29.54
N ASP A 145 4.10 3.03 29.72
CA ASP A 145 5.25 3.90 29.60
C ASP A 145 6.15 3.83 30.85
N LYS A 146 7.18 4.68 30.91
CA LYS A 146 8.11 4.73 32.04
C LYS A 146 7.43 5.11 33.37
N ASP A 147 6.35 5.88 33.29
CA ASP A 147 5.59 6.41 34.44
C ASP A 147 4.40 5.48 34.78
N LYS A 148 4.35 4.29 34.17
CA LYS A 148 3.32 3.25 34.30
C LYS A 148 1.95 3.62 33.73
N PHE A 149 1.87 4.69 32.93
CA PHE A 149 0.66 5.06 32.23
C PHE A 149 0.38 4.08 31.09
N GLU A 150 -0.90 3.77 30.89
CA GLU A 150 -1.33 2.81 29.89
C GLU A 150 -1.25 3.42 28.50
N MET A 151 -0.63 2.69 27.57
CA MET A 151 -0.50 3.08 26.18
C MET A 151 -1.27 2.10 25.29
N LYS A 152 -1.98 2.63 24.30
CA LYS A 152 -2.65 1.87 23.27
C LYS A 152 -2.31 2.42 21.90
N LEU A 153 -1.93 1.54 20.97
CA LEU A 153 -1.69 1.85 19.55
C LEU A 153 -2.54 0.92 18.70
N VAL A 154 -3.35 1.49 17.82
CA VAL A 154 -4.17 0.76 16.85
C VAL A 154 -3.64 1.07 15.46
N LEU A 155 -3.25 0.04 14.72
CA LEU A 155 -2.75 0.12 13.34
C LEU A 155 -3.73 -0.57 12.41
N LYS A 156 -4.32 0.19 11.50
CA LYS A 156 -5.27 -0.32 10.51
C LYS A 156 -4.58 -0.69 9.20
N ASP A 157 -5.21 -1.55 8.42
CA ASP A 157 -4.76 -1.98 7.09
C ASP A 157 -4.80 -0.84 6.06
N ASP A 158 -5.69 0.14 6.25
CA ASP A 158 -5.78 1.38 5.46
C ASP A 158 -4.62 2.38 5.68
N ARG A 159 -3.57 1.97 6.41
CA ARG A 159 -2.39 2.78 6.78
C ARG A 159 -2.65 3.93 7.73
N THR A 160 -3.82 3.97 8.38
CA THR A 160 -4.09 4.90 9.48
C THR A 160 -3.74 4.31 10.83
N PHE A 161 -3.40 5.17 11.79
CA PHE A 161 -3.20 4.76 13.17
C PHE A 161 -3.89 5.70 14.15
N LYS A 162 -4.15 5.18 15.35
CA LYS A 162 -4.50 5.97 16.53
C LYS A 162 -3.68 5.51 17.72
N PHE A 163 -3.26 6.46 18.54
CA PHE A 163 -2.47 6.23 19.74
C PHE A 163 -3.08 6.97 20.93
N TRP A 164 -3.07 6.35 22.10
CA TRP A 164 -3.52 6.91 23.36
C TRP A 164 -2.52 6.62 24.48
N LEU A 165 -2.39 7.56 25.40
CA LEU A 165 -1.67 7.44 26.67
C LEU A 165 -2.59 7.93 27.79
N ASN A 166 -3.06 7.01 28.63
CA ASN A 166 -3.99 7.28 29.71
C ASN A 166 -3.25 7.63 31.01
N LYS A 167 -3.48 8.83 31.54
CA LYS A 167 -2.82 9.39 32.74
C LYS A 167 -3.75 9.48 33.96
N GLY A 168 -4.87 8.76 33.95
CA GLY A 168 -5.84 8.73 35.05
C GLY A 168 -6.83 9.90 35.01
N HIS A 169 -6.37 11.14 35.16
CA HIS A 169 -7.21 12.35 35.12
C HIS A 169 -7.27 13.03 33.75
N GLY A 170 -6.60 12.46 32.74
CA GLY A 170 -6.57 12.96 31.38
C GLY A 170 -5.89 11.95 30.46
N SER A 171 -5.96 12.20 29.15
CA SER A 171 -5.34 11.34 28.15
C SER A 171 -4.58 12.18 27.12
N ASP A 172 -3.37 11.76 26.79
CA ASP A 172 -2.74 12.22 25.56
C ASP A 172 -3.14 11.30 24.42
N PHE A 173 -3.34 11.84 23.22
CA PHE A 173 -3.65 11.02 22.06
C PHE A 173 -3.13 11.64 20.77
N THR A 174 -3.03 10.80 19.74
CA THR A 174 -2.70 11.25 18.39
C THR A 174 -3.20 10.26 17.35
N GLU A 175 -3.36 10.71 16.12
CA GLU A 175 -3.72 9.88 14.98
C GLU A 175 -3.02 10.39 13.72
N GLY A 176 -2.88 9.53 12.73
CA GLY A 176 -2.20 9.88 11.50
C GLY A 176 -1.95 8.68 10.62
N LEU A 177 -0.86 8.73 9.87
CA LEU A 177 -0.47 7.71 8.90
C LEU A 177 0.73 6.92 9.37
N TRP A 178 0.76 5.64 9.01
CA TRP A 178 1.88 4.78 9.29
C TRP A 178 2.40 4.10 8.02
N LYS A 179 3.71 3.86 8.02
CA LYS A 179 4.39 3.07 6.99
C LYS A 179 5.38 2.12 7.65
N ASN A 180 5.83 1.12 6.89
CA ASN A 180 6.87 0.22 7.37
C ASN A 180 7.94 -0.04 6.32
N LYS A 181 9.18 -0.18 6.79
CA LYS A 181 10.33 -0.63 6.01
C LYS A 181 10.92 -1.85 6.71
N SER A 182 10.72 -3.03 6.13
CA SER A 182 11.02 -4.30 6.81
C SER A 182 10.28 -4.39 8.15
N ASP A 183 10.99 -4.66 9.24
CA ASP A 183 10.52 -4.74 10.63
C ASP A 183 10.43 -3.38 11.34
N LYS A 184 10.69 -2.27 10.64
CA LYS A 184 10.60 -0.90 11.18
C LYS A 184 9.23 -0.30 10.87
N LEU A 185 8.49 0.09 11.91
CA LEU A 185 7.28 0.91 11.84
C LEU A 185 7.64 2.38 11.97
N ILE A 186 7.01 3.24 11.19
CA ILE A 186 7.17 4.69 11.24
C ILE A 186 5.77 5.32 11.32
N LEU A 187 5.55 6.15 12.34
CA LEU A 187 4.29 6.87 12.59
C LEU A 187 4.50 8.37 12.36
N ASN A 188 3.56 8.99 11.65
CA ASN A 188 3.49 10.43 11.48
C ASN A 188 2.09 10.93 11.82
N SER A 189 2.01 11.77 12.84
CA SER A 189 0.75 12.38 13.25
C SER A 189 0.22 13.30 12.16
N ARG A 190 -1.11 13.42 12.06
CA ARG A 190 -1.72 14.46 11.23
C ARG A 190 -1.46 15.84 11.86
N ALA A 191 -1.34 16.87 11.03
CA ALA A 191 -1.30 18.24 11.51
C ALA A 191 -2.68 18.63 12.09
N LEU A 192 -2.68 19.32 13.23
CA LEU A 192 -3.90 19.89 13.78
C LEU A 192 -4.24 21.23 13.14
N ASN A 193 -5.53 21.44 12.90
CA ASN A 193 -6.08 22.76 12.59
C ASN A 193 -6.66 23.41 13.86
N LYS A 194 -6.98 24.71 13.78
CA LYS A 194 -7.47 25.49 14.93
C LYS A 194 -8.76 24.91 15.55
N THR A 195 -9.65 24.38 14.73
CA THR A 195 -10.92 23.78 15.15
C THR A 195 -10.71 22.49 15.93
N ASP A 196 -9.80 21.62 15.49
CA ASP A 196 -9.45 20.39 16.18
C ASP A 196 -8.88 20.67 17.58
N SER A 197 -7.96 21.63 17.68
CA SER A 197 -7.32 22.01 18.95
C SER A 197 -8.32 22.45 20.02
N ILE A 198 -9.35 23.20 19.62
CA ILE A 198 -10.42 23.66 20.52
C ILE A 198 -11.26 22.48 21.02
N SER A 199 -11.65 21.58 20.12
CA SER A 199 -12.44 20.39 20.46
C SER A 199 -11.74 19.51 21.51
N PHE A 200 -10.43 19.31 21.37
CA PHE A 200 -9.67 18.47 22.29
C PHE A 200 -9.43 19.13 23.66
N ALA A 201 -9.23 20.45 23.69
CA ALA A 201 -9.13 21.18 24.95
C ALA A 201 -10.40 21.03 25.81
N LEU A 202 -11.59 20.98 25.19
CA LEU A 202 -12.86 20.80 25.87
C LEU A 202 -13.09 19.37 26.41
N SER A 203 -12.42 18.36 25.84
CA SER A 203 -12.56 16.96 26.26
C SER A 203 -11.51 16.48 27.27
N SER A 204 -10.69 17.40 27.80
CA SER A 204 -9.53 17.09 28.66
C SER A 204 -8.50 16.15 28.00
N ALA A 205 -8.55 16.01 26.68
CA ALA A 205 -7.62 15.20 25.91
C ALA A 205 -6.56 16.10 25.28
N ARG A 206 -5.29 15.78 25.50
CA ARG A 206 -4.17 16.54 24.94
C ARG A 206 -3.69 15.89 23.65
N TRP A 207 -3.62 16.66 22.57
CA TRP A 207 -2.95 16.19 21.36
C TRP A 207 -1.43 16.12 21.56
N ILE A 208 -0.83 15.02 21.13
CA ILE A 208 0.62 14.89 20.99
C ILE A 208 1.00 14.66 19.52
N GLU A 209 2.18 15.10 19.13
CA GLU A 209 2.63 14.99 17.75
C GLU A 209 3.81 14.01 17.64
N PHE A 210 3.69 13.06 16.71
CA PHE A 210 4.75 12.17 16.31
C PHE A 210 5.30 12.64 14.97
N ASN A 211 6.50 13.24 15.03
CA ASN A 211 7.29 13.61 13.86
C ASN A 211 8.31 12.48 13.63
N VAL A 212 7.89 11.45 12.89
CA VAL A 212 8.69 10.24 12.61
C VAL A 212 9.00 9.43 13.89
N LEU A 213 7.94 8.98 14.57
CA LEU A 213 8.11 8.02 15.68
C LEU A 213 8.31 6.61 15.13
N GLU A 214 9.39 5.95 15.54
CA GLU A 214 9.84 4.69 14.98
C GLU A 214 9.82 3.57 16.01
N PHE A 215 9.33 2.40 15.60
CA PHE A 215 9.39 1.17 16.37
C PHE A 215 10.04 0.05 15.57
N ARG A 216 10.70 -0.89 16.26
CA ARG A 216 11.11 -2.18 15.72
C ARG A 216 10.16 -3.27 16.19
N LEU A 217 9.69 -4.10 15.25
CA LEU A 217 8.86 -5.27 15.53
C LEU A 217 9.71 -6.50 15.85
N LYS A 218 9.54 -7.08 17.03
CA LYS A 218 10.19 -8.33 17.44
C LYS A 218 9.21 -9.24 18.16
N LYS A 219 8.91 -10.41 17.57
CA LYS A 219 8.00 -11.43 18.15
C LYS A 219 6.71 -10.81 18.72
N GLU A 220 6.04 -9.95 17.93
CA GLU A 220 4.79 -9.25 18.29
C GLU A 220 4.93 -8.09 19.30
N LYS A 221 6.16 -7.65 19.58
CA LYS A 221 6.41 -6.47 20.39
C LYS A 221 6.94 -5.33 19.53
N LEU A 222 6.42 -4.13 19.74
CA LEU A 222 6.96 -2.89 19.21
C LEU A 222 7.88 -2.27 20.27
N ILE A 223 9.12 -2.02 19.89
CA ILE A 223 10.14 -1.40 20.73
C ILE A 223 10.53 -0.09 20.08
N GLU A 224 10.29 1.03 20.75
CA GLU A 224 10.61 2.36 20.24
C GLU A 224 12.13 2.52 20.01
N LEU A 225 12.48 3.25 18.94
CA LEU A 225 13.86 3.51 18.55
C LEU A 225 14.32 4.94 18.86
N ASN A 226 13.42 5.92 18.95
CA ASN A 226 13.72 7.35 19.14
C ASN A 226 14.06 7.74 20.59
N ASN A 227 14.88 6.95 21.30
CA ASN A 227 15.26 7.15 22.70
C ASN A 227 14.13 7.05 23.75
N GLY A 228 12.86 6.93 23.33
CA GLY A 228 11.78 6.58 24.24
C GLY A 228 11.81 5.09 24.56
N LYS A 229 11.62 4.74 25.83
CA LYS A 229 11.57 3.35 26.30
C LYS A 229 10.18 2.72 26.12
N ARG A 230 9.36 3.19 25.16
CA ARG A 230 8.02 2.62 24.96
C ARG A 230 8.13 1.21 24.41
N LYS A 231 7.39 0.31 25.04
CA LYS A 231 7.24 -1.08 24.62
C LYS A 231 5.76 -1.40 24.57
N LEU A 232 5.30 -1.84 23.42
CA LEU A 232 3.92 -2.26 23.22
C LEU A 232 3.91 -3.72 22.77
N LYS A 233 2.98 -4.52 23.28
CA LYS A 233 2.77 -5.92 22.91
C LYS A 233 1.45 -6.01 22.16
N LYS A 234 1.42 -6.76 21.07
CA LYS A 234 0.20 -7.04 20.32
C LYS A 234 -0.83 -7.75 21.21
N THR A 235 -2.06 -7.26 21.24
CA THR A 235 -3.16 -7.82 22.04
C THR A 235 -4.25 -8.42 21.17
N ILE A 236 -4.54 -7.82 20.01
CA ILE A 236 -5.51 -8.34 19.04
C ILE A 236 -4.78 -8.64 17.73
N LYS A 237 -4.85 -9.90 17.28
CA LYS A 237 -4.50 -10.29 15.92
C LYS A 237 -5.74 -10.09 15.06
N LYS A 238 -5.61 -9.45 13.90
CA LYS A 238 -6.68 -9.46 12.90
C LYS A 238 -7.01 -10.93 12.60
N ASN A 239 -8.26 -11.33 12.81
CA ASN A 239 -8.76 -12.57 12.23
C ASN A 239 -8.75 -12.35 10.73
N VAL A 240 -7.81 -12.97 10.04
CA VAL A 240 -7.83 -13.07 8.58
C VAL A 240 -8.89 -14.12 8.28
N GLY A 241 -10.10 -13.65 7.94
CA GLY A 241 -11.14 -14.44 7.31
C GLY A 241 -11.06 -14.28 5.81
#